data_AF-A0A4W6D9H5-F1
#
_entry.id   AF-A0A4W6D9H5-F1
#
_cell.length_a   1.000
_cell.length_b   1.000
_cell.length_c   1.000
_cell.angle_alpha   90.00
_cell.angle_beta   90.00
_cell.angle_gamma   90.00
#
_symmetry.space_group_name_H-M   'P 1'
#
loop_
_entity.id
_entity.type
_entity.pdbx_description
1 polymer ?
#
loop_
_entity_poly.entity_id
_entity_poly.type
_entity_poly.pdbx_seq_one_letter_code
_entity_poly.pdbx_strand_id
1 'polypeptide(L)'
;GPCNTFTTLIFKRVVANIGNAYNPNTGIFTAPVRGAYHFEFYVAVIGGQTAAVLVKNKERIFAVAEYQSPGFGSSAQGATLALEAGDVVFVQLWADNKIFDNQSHHTTFSGHLIKIDRQVICVFFSEQAAKLKELEKQETEVERQKTEINNLKHDHDEVALIDRCMFTAPVRGAYHFEFYIGTHGANTAAVLVKNTNHIFAAYEHQSANFGSSSQGATLLLEAGDVVFVRLWQQSKTYDNSNRHTTFSGHLIFTMLEGNTPSLS
;
A
#
# COMPACT_ATOMS: atom_id res chain seq x y z
N GLY A 1 -45.32 17.34 -21.67
CA GLY A 1 -45.40 18.64 -22.34
C GLY A 1 -46.46 18.62 -23.43
N PRO A 2 -46.69 19.76 -24.12
CA PRO A 2 -45.96 21.00 -23.90
C PRO A 2 -46.25 21.63 -22.54
N CYS A 3 -45.23 22.26 -21.97
CA CYS A 3 -45.29 23.06 -20.75
C CYS A 3 -44.85 24.47 -21.13
N ASN A 4 -45.49 25.50 -20.59
CA ASN A 4 -45.19 26.90 -20.91
C ASN A 4 -43.88 27.43 -20.28
N THR A 5 -43.13 26.56 -19.60
CA THR A 5 -41.85 26.88 -18.96
C THR A 5 -40.85 25.76 -19.22
N PHE A 6 -39.56 26.09 -19.03
CA PHE A 6 -38.52 25.06 -18.95
C PHE A 6 -38.86 24.05 -17.86
N THR A 7 -38.92 22.78 -18.23
CA THR A 7 -39.41 21.72 -17.35
C THR A 7 -38.38 20.61 -17.28
N THR A 8 -37.95 20.25 -16.08
CA THR A 8 -37.04 19.12 -15.86
C THR A 8 -37.71 17.81 -16.27
N LEU A 9 -37.04 17.04 -17.13
CA LEU A 9 -37.51 15.73 -17.55
C LEU A 9 -37.24 14.69 -16.46
N ILE A 10 -38.28 13.96 -16.09
CA ILE A 10 -38.22 12.90 -15.08
C ILE A 10 -38.28 11.55 -15.79
N PHE A 11 -37.15 10.82 -15.82
CA PHE A 11 -37.04 9.51 -16.45
C PHE A 11 -37.40 8.42 -15.42
N LYS A 12 -38.68 8.08 -15.34
CA LYS A 12 -39.21 7.15 -14.32
C LYS A 12 -38.71 5.71 -14.49
N ARG A 13 -38.44 5.28 -15.73
CA ARG A 13 -37.90 3.94 -16.00
C ARG A 13 -36.37 3.97 -15.83
N VAL A 14 -35.90 3.41 -14.72
CA VAL A 14 -34.47 3.34 -14.39
C VAL A 14 -33.94 1.95 -14.74
N VAL A 15 -33.09 1.87 -15.76
CA VAL A 15 -32.43 0.61 -16.18
C VAL A 15 -31.21 0.31 -15.32
N ALA A 16 -30.40 1.33 -15.01
CA ALA A 16 -29.23 1.23 -14.15
C ALA A 16 -29.10 2.49 -13.29
N ASN A 17 -28.81 2.32 -12.00
CA ASN A 17 -28.56 3.40 -11.04
C ASN A 17 -27.53 2.97 -9.98
N ILE A 18 -26.39 2.47 -10.46
CA ILE A 18 -25.30 2.01 -9.59
C ILE A 18 -24.74 3.21 -8.82
N GLY A 19 -24.67 3.11 -7.50
CA GLY A 19 -24.29 4.22 -6.62
C GLY A 19 -25.42 5.17 -6.25
N ASN A 20 -26.67 4.91 -6.69
CA ASN A 20 -27.87 5.67 -6.34
C ASN A 20 -27.75 7.19 -6.56
N ALA A 21 -26.98 7.60 -7.58
CA ALA A 21 -26.70 9.01 -7.87
C ALA A 21 -27.83 9.71 -8.65
N TYR A 22 -28.71 8.95 -9.32
CA TYR A 22 -29.88 9.49 -10.01
C TYR A 22 -31.15 9.37 -9.16
N ASN A 23 -31.93 10.45 -9.05
CA ASN A 23 -33.22 10.46 -8.36
C ASN A 23 -34.39 10.42 -9.37
N PRO A 24 -35.12 9.29 -9.47
CA PRO A 24 -36.22 9.13 -10.42
C PRO A 24 -37.49 9.91 -10.08
N ASN A 25 -37.57 10.52 -8.90
CA ASN A 25 -38.67 11.40 -8.52
C ASN A 25 -38.44 12.84 -8.97
N THR A 26 -37.19 13.25 -9.17
CA THR A 26 -36.83 14.64 -9.54
C THR A 26 -36.22 14.76 -10.92
N GLY A 27 -35.70 13.68 -11.50
CA GLY A 27 -35.00 13.70 -12.78
C GLY A 27 -33.53 14.12 -12.69
N ILE A 28 -32.97 14.19 -11.48
CA ILE A 28 -31.67 14.81 -11.21
C ILE A 28 -30.61 13.75 -10.89
N PHE A 29 -29.47 13.83 -11.57
CA PHE A 29 -28.24 13.15 -11.19
C PHE A 29 -27.43 14.06 -10.26
N THR A 30 -26.89 13.52 -9.16
CA THR A 30 -25.98 14.22 -8.24
C THR A 30 -24.64 13.49 -8.22
N ALA A 31 -23.56 14.19 -8.56
CA ALA A 31 -22.22 13.60 -8.62
C ALA A 31 -21.77 13.14 -7.21
N PRO A 32 -21.52 11.84 -6.99
CA PRO A 32 -21.13 11.34 -5.68
C PRO A 32 -19.66 11.68 -5.33
N VAL A 33 -18.81 11.83 -6.35
CA VAL A 33 -17.38 12.12 -6.20
C VAL A 33 -16.91 13.11 -7.27
N ARG A 34 -15.81 13.82 -7.01
CA ARG A 34 -15.19 14.66 -8.03
C ARG A 34 -14.59 13.80 -9.16
N GLY A 35 -14.86 14.18 -10.40
CA GLY A 35 -14.33 13.46 -11.56
C GLY A 35 -14.84 13.97 -12.90
N ALA A 36 -14.36 13.33 -13.97
CA ALA A 36 -14.89 13.50 -15.31
C ALA A 36 -16.03 12.50 -15.55
N TYR A 37 -17.20 13.02 -15.93
CA TYR A 37 -18.41 12.24 -16.21
C TYR A 37 -18.82 12.44 -17.66
N HIS A 38 -19.26 11.38 -18.32
CA HIS A 38 -19.90 11.46 -19.63
C HIS A 38 -21.41 11.38 -19.46
N PHE A 39 -22.15 12.23 -20.16
CA PHE A 39 -23.59 12.20 -20.24
C PHE A 39 -24.03 12.18 -21.69
N GLU A 40 -25.13 11.49 -21.95
CA GLU A 40 -25.77 11.45 -23.26
C GLU A 40 -27.29 11.43 -23.06
N PHE A 41 -28.01 12.13 -23.92
CA PHE A 41 -29.47 12.11 -23.91
C PHE A 41 -30.04 12.14 -25.32
N TYR A 42 -31.18 11.47 -25.45
CA TYR A 42 -31.96 11.35 -26.68
C TYR A 42 -33.35 11.90 -26.41
N VAL A 43 -33.85 12.73 -27.32
CA VAL A 43 -35.24 13.22 -27.29
C VAL A 43 -35.92 12.90 -28.60
N ALA A 44 -37.16 12.41 -28.51
CA ALA A 44 -37.98 12.09 -29.68
C ALA A 44 -39.24 12.94 -29.74
N VAL A 45 -39.80 13.06 -30.95
CA VAL A 45 -41.06 13.74 -31.22
C VAL A 45 -41.84 12.99 -32.30
N ILE A 46 -43.18 12.99 -32.18
CA ILE A 46 -44.09 12.62 -33.26
C ILE A 46 -44.94 13.83 -33.64
N GLY A 47 -44.70 14.35 -34.85
CA GLY A 47 -45.29 15.57 -35.39
C GLY A 47 -44.82 16.83 -34.64
N GLY A 48 -44.49 17.94 -35.28
CA GLY A 48 -44.09 19.19 -34.59
C GLY A 48 -42.65 19.17 -34.05
N GLN A 49 -42.39 19.92 -32.96
CA GLN A 49 -41.03 20.19 -32.45
C GLN A 49 -40.74 19.63 -31.06
N THR A 50 -39.48 19.25 -30.85
CA THR A 50 -38.87 19.00 -29.53
C THR A 50 -37.55 19.76 -29.41
N ALA A 51 -37.27 20.28 -28.22
CA ALA A 51 -36.00 20.87 -27.89
C ALA A 51 -35.71 20.66 -26.41
N ALA A 52 -34.50 20.23 -26.10
CA ALA A 52 -34.08 19.94 -24.74
C ALA A 52 -32.63 20.37 -24.51
N VAL A 53 -32.26 20.57 -23.25
CA VAL A 53 -30.94 21.06 -22.86
C VAL A 53 -30.42 20.30 -21.65
N LEU A 54 -29.15 19.90 -21.72
CA LEU A 54 -28.41 19.38 -20.58
C LEU A 54 -27.98 20.54 -19.68
N VAL A 55 -28.31 20.45 -18.41
CA VAL A 55 -28.04 21.49 -17.40
C VAL A 55 -27.09 20.93 -16.36
N LYS A 56 -26.01 21.67 -16.08
CA LYS A 56 -25.14 21.45 -14.91
C LYS A 56 -25.44 22.55 -13.90
N ASN A 57 -25.92 22.19 -12.71
CA ASN A 57 -26.33 23.12 -11.66
C ASN A 57 -27.41 24.10 -12.15
N LYS A 58 -26.99 25.30 -12.58
CA LYS A 58 -27.87 26.36 -13.15
C LYS A 58 -27.49 26.73 -14.59
N GLU A 59 -26.43 26.13 -15.13
CA GLU A 59 -25.88 26.47 -16.42
C GLU A 59 -26.33 25.48 -17.49
N ARG A 60 -26.80 26.02 -18.61
CA ARG A 60 -27.18 25.26 -19.80
C ARG A 60 -25.93 24.95 -20.60
N ILE A 61 -25.63 23.67 -20.79
CA ILE A 61 -24.38 23.25 -21.43
C ILE A 61 -24.60 23.01 -22.93
N PHE A 62 -25.42 22.02 -23.29
CA PHE A 62 -25.70 21.68 -24.68
C PHE A 62 -27.18 21.46 -24.90
N ALA A 63 -27.68 21.99 -26.01
CA ALA A 63 -29.07 21.84 -26.42
C ALA A 63 -29.19 21.03 -27.71
N VAL A 64 -30.34 20.39 -27.86
CA VAL A 64 -30.80 19.73 -29.08
C VAL A 64 -32.15 20.31 -29.46
N ALA A 65 -32.41 20.36 -30.75
CA ALA A 65 -33.71 20.71 -31.31
C ALA A 65 -33.99 19.81 -32.52
N GLU A 66 -35.26 19.46 -32.70
CA GLU A 66 -35.76 18.64 -33.79
C GLU A 66 -37.16 19.12 -34.19
N TYR A 67 -37.45 19.12 -35.49
CA TYR A 67 -38.75 19.48 -36.03
C TYR A 67 -39.12 18.47 -37.13
N GLN A 68 -40.17 17.70 -36.88
CA GLN A 68 -40.67 16.73 -37.85
C GLN A 68 -42.19 16.82 -37.95
N SER A 69 -42.73 17.25 -39.09
CA SER A 69 -44.18 17.34 -39.31
C SER A 69 -44.58 17.01 -40.76
N PRO A 70 -45.30 15.91 -41.03
CA PRO A 70 -45.65 14.81 -40.13
C PRO A 70 -44.46 13.86 -39.89
N GLY A 71 -44.62 12.91 -38.97
CA GLY A 71 -43.68 11.79 -38.80
C GLY A 71 -42.97 11.76 -37.44
N PHE A 72 -42.00 10.85 -37.33
CA PHE A 72 -41.15 10.66 -36.16
C PHE A 72 -39.79 11.32 -36.38
N GLY A 73 -39.34 12.12 -35.43
CA GLY A 73 -38.00 12.71 -35.40
C GLY A 73 -37.33 12.44 -34.06
N SER A 74 -36.00 12.33 -34.06
CA SER A 74 -35.21 12.17 -32.84
C SER A 74 -33.89 12.90 -32.96
N SER A 75 -33.46 13.53 -31.88
CA SER A 75 -32.17 14.19 -31.79
C SER A 75 -31.48 13.81 -30.49
N ALA A 76 -30.14 13.81 -30.52
CA ALA A 76 -29.31 13.35 -29.43
C ALA A 76 -28.09 14.24 -29.25
N GLN A 77 -27.60 14.34 -28.03
CA GLN A 77 -26.35 15.01 -27.72
C GLN A 77 -25.70 14.44 -26.47
N GLY A 78 -24.38 14.55 -26.39
CA GLY A 78 -23.60 14.14 -25.24
C GLY A 78 -22.50 15.14 -24.87
N ALA A 79 -22.02 15.03 -23.65
CA ALA A 79 -21.01 15.91 -23.08
C ALA A 79 -20.16 15.18 -22.04
N THR A 80 -18.86 15.47 -22.06
CA THR A 80 -17.97 15.13 -20.95
C THR A 80 -17.79 16.35 -20.06
N LEU A 81 -18.21 16.24 -18.80
CA LEU A 81 -18.20 17.31 -17.81
C LEU A 81 -17.27 16.96 -16.64
N ALA A 82 -16.44 17.92 -16.23
CA ALA A 82 -15.81 17.87 -14.92
C ALA A 82 -16.84 18.28 -13.86
N LEU A 83 -17.08 17.40 -12.90
CA LEU A 83 -18.03 17.61 -11.81
C LEU A 83 -17.31 17.54 -10.45
N GLU A 84 -17.69 18.43 -9.55
CA GLU A 84 -17.39 18.34 -8.12
C GLU A 84 -18.39 17.40 -7.42
N ALA A 85 -18.02 16.89 -6.24
CA ALA A 85 -18.97 16.14 -5.42
C ALA A 85 -20.14 17.06 -5.02
N GLY A 86 -21.37 16.62 -5.30
CA GLY A 86 -22.59 17.39 -5.07
C GLY A 86 -23.06 18.23 -6.27
N ASP A 87 -22.27 18.36 -7.34
CA ASP A 87 -22.76 18.97 -8.59
C ASP A 87 -23.94 18.17 -9.14
N VAL A 88 -24.94 18.86 -9.68
CA VAL A 88 -26.16 18.24 -10.22
C VAL A 88 -26.25 18.37 -11.73
N VAL A 89 -26.71 17.31 -12.40
CA VAL A 89 -26.90 17.27 -13.86
C VAL A 89 -28.29 16.74 -14.17
N PHE A 90 -29.01 17.39 -15.08
CA PHE A 90 -30.36 17.01 -15.49
C PHE A 90 -30.70 17.55 -16.89
N VAL A 91 -31.74 16.99 -17.51
CA VAL A 91 -32.23 17.44 -18.82
C VAL A 91 -33.49 18.27 -18.63
N GLN A 92 -33.56 19.43 -19.28
CA GLN A 92 -34.77 20.27 -19.32
C GLN A 92 -35.35 20.32 -20.72
N LEU A 93 -36.66 20.10 -20.82
CA LEU A 93 -37.44 20.41 -22.02
C LEU A 93 -37.63 21.94 -22.10
N TRP A 94 -37.47 22.50 -23.29
CA TRP A 94 -37.73 23.91 -23.53
C TRP A 94 -39.23 24.20 -23.40
N ALA A 95 -39.56 25.47 -23.07
CA ALA A 95 -40.94 25.92 -23.08
C ALA A 95 -41.59 25.65 -24.44
N ASP A 96 -42.87 25.27 -24.42
CA ASP A 96 -43.73 25.03 -25.58
C ASP A 96 -43.28 23.91 -26.53
N ASN A 97 -42.28 23.12 -26.12
CA ASN A 97 -41.83 21.93 -26.82
C ASN A 97 -42.51 20.68 -26.25
N LYS A 98 -42.62 19.64 -27.06
CA LYS A 98 -43.17 18.35 -26.62
C LYS A 98 -42.14 17.25 -26.82
N ILE A 99 -42.31 16.17 -26.06
CA ILE A 99 -41.45 15.00 -26.13
C ILE A 99 -42.31 13.77 -26.26
N PHE A 100 -41.83 12.80 -27.01
CA PHE A 100 -42.51 11.54 -27.25
C PHE A 100 -41.72 10.40 -26.61
N ASP A 101 -42.45 9.52 -25.92
CA ASP A 101 -41.93 8.24 -25.45
C ASP A 101 -43.07 7.21 -25.40
N ASN A 102 -42.72 5.93 -25.54
CA ASN A 102 -43.65 4.79 -25.48
C ASN A 102 -42.90 3.55 -24.96
N GLN A 103 -43.46 2.34 -25.17
CA GLN A 103 -42.83 1.08 -24.74
C GLN A 103 -41.49 0.79 -25.41
N SER A 104 -41.14 1.50 -26.48
CA SER A 104 -39.87 1.37 -27.20
C SER A 104 -38.77 2.30 -26.69
N HIS A 105 -39.06 3.18 -25.72
CA HIS A 105 -38.08 4.02 -25.02
C HIS A 105 -37.20 4.87 -25.95
N HIS A 106 -37.85 5.75 -26.71
CA HIS A 106 -37.21 6.64 -27.68
C HIS A 106 -36.49 7.82 -27.01
N THR A 107 -36.94 8.21 -25.81
CA THR A 107 -36.35 9.32 -25.06
C THR A 107 -35.56 8.77 -23.88
N THR A 108 -34.25 9.01 -23.85
CA THR A 108 -33.34 8.40 -22.87
C THR A 108 -32.36 9.44 -22.30
N PHE A 109 -31.86 9.15 -21.11
CA PHE A 109 -30.77 9.89 -20.46
C PHE A 109 -29.85 8.88 -19.79
N SER A 110 -28.57 8.98 -20.08
CA SER A 110 -27.54 8.11 -19.51
C SER A 110 -26.34 8.95 -19.09
N GLY A 111 -25.60 8.43 -18.10
CA GLY A 111 -24.34 9.03 -17.70
C GLY A 111 -23.52 8.09 -16.85
N HIS A 112 -22.20 8.25 -16.91
CA HIS A 112 -21.26 7.46 -16.13
C HIS A 112 -19.98 8.23 -15.82
N LEU A 113 -19.33 7.85 -14.73
CA LEU A 113 -18.02 8.35 -14.34
C LEU A 113 -16.95 7.74 -15.27
N ILE A 114 -16.20 8.58 -15.96
CA ILE A 114 -15.05 8.17 -16.77
C ILE A 114 -13.81 8.00 -15.88
N LYS A 115 -13.52 9.01 -15.04
CA LYS A 115 -12.33 9.04 -14.20
C LYS A 115 -12.54 9.86 -12.95
N ILE A 116 -12.19 9.29 -11.80
CA ILE A 116 -12.13 10.03 -10.52
C ILE A 116 -10.98 11.03 -10.57
N ASP A 117 -11.27 12.28 -10.23
CA ASP A 117 -10.25 13.31 -10.06
C ASP A 117 -9.76 13.35 -8.59
N ARG A 118 -8.74 12.53 -8.32
CA ARG A 118 -8.07 12.41 -7.02
C ARG A 118 -7.09 13.56 -6.74
N GLN A 119 -7.43 14.82 -7.06
CA GLN A 119 -6.55 15.95 -6.70
C GLN A 119 -6.33 16.14 -5.18
N VAL A 120 -7.26 15.77 -4.28
CA VAL A 120 -7.00 15.92 -2.83
C VAL A 120 -6.11 14.82 -2.28
N ILE A 121 -6.14 13.62 -2.87
CA ILE A 121 -5.29 12.52 -2.38
C ILE A 121 -3.85 12.66 -2.91
N CYS A 122 -3.68 13.05 -4.18
CA CYS A 122 -2.35 13.19 -4.77
C CYS A 122 -1.56 14.37 -4.22
N VAL A 123 -2.18 15.52 -3.91
CA VAL A 123 -1.44 16.67 -3.36
C VAL A 123 -0.94 16.35 -1.96
N PHE A 124 -1.80 15.84 -1.08
CA PHE A 124 -1.40 15.43 0.26
C PHE A 124 -0.33 14.32 0.22
N PHE A 125 -0.48 13.29 -0.62
CA PHE A 125 0.58 12.28 -0.75
C PHE A 125 1.85 12.84 -1.39
N SER A 126 1.78 13.81 -2.29
CA SER A 126 2.97 14.42 -2.89
C SER A 126 3.74 15.30 -1.91
N GLU A 127 3.04 16.07 -1.08
CA GLU A 127 3.64 16.91 -0.04
C GLU A 127 4.21 16.04 1.09
N GLN A 128 3.48 15.00 1.50
CA GLN A 128 3.99 14.01 2.46
C GLN A 128 5.15 13.19 1.89
N ALA A 129 5.14 12.83 0.60
CA ALA A 129 6.25 12.13 -0.05
C ALA A 129 7.48 13.03 -0.25
N ALA A 130 7.29 14.32 -0.54
CA ALA A 130 8.40 15.28 -0.59
C ALA A 130 9.01 15.49 0.80
N LYS A 131 8.15 15.59 1.84
CA LYS A 131 8.58 15.69 3.23
C LYS A 131 9.25 14.40 3.71
N LEU A 132 8.76 13.23 3.30
CA LEU A 132 9.37 11.93 3.58
C LEU A 132 10.73 11.81 2.90
N LYS A 133 10.87 12.20 1.62
CA LYS A 133 12.17 12.20 0.95
C LYS A 133 13.19 13.15 1.60
N GLU A 134 12.73 14.31 2.07
CA GLU A 134 13.59 15.23 2.82
C GLU A 134 13.97 14.66 4.19
N LEU A 135 13.05 13.98 4.87
CA LEU A 135 13.31 13.25 6.12
C LEU A 135 14.25 12.05 5.92
N GLU A 136 14.08 11.24 4.88
CA GLU A 136 14.97 10.12 4.51
C GLU A 136 16.37 10.63 4.16
N LYS A 137 16.47 11.79 3.48
CA LYS A 137 17.74 12.46 3.19
C LYS A 137 18.41 12.97 4.48
N GLN A 138 17.64 13.54 5.40
CA GLN A 138 18.12 13.96 6.71
C GLN A 138 18.55 12.75 7.56
N GLU A 139 17.82 11.63 7.52
CA GLU A 139 18.17 10.38 8.21
C GLU A 139 19.46 9.78 7.66
N THR A 140 19.64 9.78 6.33
CA THR A 140 20.88 9.32 5.69
C THR A 140 22.07 10.18 6.10
N GLU A 141 21.90 11.50 6.16
CA GLU A 141 22.93 12.44 6.61
C GLU A 141 23.23 12.26 8.11
N VAL A 142 22.20 12.03 8.94
CA VAL A 142 22.36 11.70 10.36
C VAL A 142 23.07 10.37 10.55
N GLU A 143 22.78 9.33 9.77
CA GLU A 143 23.49 8.05 9.83
C GLU A 143 24.94 8.16 9.34
N ARG A 144 25.19 8.99 8.32
CA ARG A 144 26.55 9.34 7.90
C ARG A 144 27.30 10.07 9.02
N GLN A 145 26.70 11.08 9.64
CA GLN A 145 27.28 11.81 10.76
C GLN A 145 27.45 10.94 12.00
N LYS A 146 26.53 10.01 12.28
CA LYS A 146 26.68 8.98 13.33
C LYS A 146 27.84 8.05 13.02
N THR A 147 28.04 7.67 11.75
CA THR A 147 29.18 6.85 11.33
C THR A 147 30.49 7.62 11.52
N GLU A 148 30.51 8.91 11.19
CA GLU A 148 31.68 9.78 11.41
C GLU A 148 31.96 9.99 12.90
N ILE A 149 30.93 10.22 13.72
CA ILE A 149 31.02 10.26 15.18
C ILE A 149 31.44 8.91 15.75
N ASN A 150 30.96 7.79 15.21
CA ASN A 150 31.34 6.44 15.65
C ASN A 150 32.78 6.11 15.26
N ASN A 151 33.29 6.61 14.13
CA ASN A 151 34.69 6.50 13.76
C ASN A 151 35.57 7.41 14.65
N LEU A 152 35.12 8.62 14.97
CA LEU A 152 35.79 9.52 15.92
C LEU A 152 35.72 9.01 17.38
N LYS A 153 34.68 8.26 17.72
CA LYS A 153 34.58 7.48 18.97
C LYS A 153 35.39 6.21 18.92
N HIS A 154 35.60 5.59 17.76
CA HIS A 154 36.49 4.44 17.59
C HIS A 154 37.93 4.80 17.96
N ASP A 155 38.35 6.04 17.68
CA ASP A 155 39.64 6.60 18.13
C ASP A 155 39.66 6.96 19.64
N HIS A 156 38.49 6.97 20.31
CA HIS A 156 38.34 7.20 21.76
C HIS A 156 38.06 5.92 22.57
N ASP A 157 37.51 4.87 21.94
CA ASP A 157 36.97 3.65 22.58
C ASP A 157 37.91 2.43 22.46
N GLU A 158 39.23 2.67 22.51
CA GLU A 158 40.21 1.64 22.92
C GLU A 158 39.96 1.16 24.38
N VAL A 159 38.92 1.68 25.04
CA VAL A 159 38.51 1.41 26.42
C VAL A 159 37.26 0.49 26.55
N ALA A 160 36.52 0.14 25.48
CA ALA A 160 35.22 -0.57 25.57
C ALA A 160 35.22 -2.02 25.02
N LEU A 161 36.14 -2.87 25.49
CA LEU A 161 36.44 -4.19 24.93
C LEU A 161 35.43 -5.35 25.18
N ILE A 162 34.24 -5.11 25.76
CA ILE A 162 33.39 -6.18 26.33
C ILE A 162 32.21 -6.61 25.42
N ASP A 163 31.75 -5.78 24.47
CA ASP A 163 30.51 -6.04 23.71
C ASP A 163 30.67 -6.86 22.41
N ARG A 164 31.90 -7.22 22.00
CA ARG A 164 32.16 -7.86 20.68
C ARG A 164 31.91 -9.37 20.62
N CYS A 165 31.42 -10.01 21.68
CA CYS A 165 31.34 -11.48 21.76
C CYS A 165 29.91 -12.06 21.71
N MET A 166 28.89 -11.24 21.40
CA MET A 166 27.48 -11.64 21.42
C MET A 166 26.79 -11.39 20.06
N PHE A 167 26.05 -12.37 19.55
CA PHE A 167 25.20 -12.27 18.35
C PHE A 167 23.74 -12.05 18.77
N THR A 168 23.03 -11.09 18.18
CA THR A 168 21.60 -10.88 18.42
C THR A 168 20.82 -11.13 17.14
N ALA A 169 19.85 -12.03 17.17
CA ALA A 169 19.05 -12.40 16.01
C ALA A 169 18.18 -11.22 15.54
N PRO A 170 18.35 -10.73 14.29
CA PRO A 170 17.58 -9.59 13.81
C PRO A 170 16.15 -9.96 13.40
N VAL A 171 15.90 -11.22 13.02
CA VAL A 171 14.60 -11.70 12.53
C VAL A 171 14.33 -13.13 12.98
N ARG A 172 13.07 -13.57 12.89
CA ARG A 172 12.71 -14.96 13.15
C ARG A 172 13.21 -15.88 12.02
N GLY A 173 13.96 -16.93 12.36
CA GLY A 173 14.51 -17.84 11.37
C GLY A 173 15.39 -18.95 11.94
N ALA A 174 15.83 -19.84 11.06
CA ALA A 174 16.80 -20.89 11.40
C ALA A 174 18.22 -20.37 11.13
N TYR A 175 19.06 -20.36 12.17
CA TYR A 175 20.44 -19.87 12.13
C TYR A 175 21.41 -21.01 12.42
N HIS A 176 22.49 -21.13 11.64
CA HIS A 176 23.58 -22.06 11.92
C HIS A 176 24.71 -21.32 12.64
N PHE A 177 25.23 -21.92 13.71
CA PHE A 177 26.42 -21.45 14.42
C PHE A 177 27.44 -22.55 14.54
N GLU A 178 28.70 -22.19 14.42
CA GLU A 178 29.84 -23.09 14.63
C GLU A 178 30.94 -22.35 15.39
N PHE A 179 31.68 -23.07 16.22
CA PHE A 179 32.85 -22.53 16.88
C PHE A 179 33.98 -23.57 16.92
N TYR A 180 35.20 -23.06 16.89
CA TYR A 180 36.43 -23.83 16.98
C TYR A 180 37.25 -23.25 18.13
N ILE A 181 37.80 -24.11 18.97
CA ILE A 181 38.58 -23.68 20.12
C ILE A 181 39.89 -24.45 20.17
N GLY A 182 40.98 -23.70 20.13
CA GLY A 182 42.33 -24.23 20.34
C GLY A 182 42.62 -24.45 21.83
N THR A 183 43.33 -25.53 22.13
CA THR A 183 43.90 -25.81 23.45
C THR A 183 45.38 -26.11 23.34
N HIS A 184 46.14 -25.80 24.40
CA HIS A 184 47.55 -26.16 24.50
C HIS A 184 47.92 -26.37 25.98
N GLY A 185 48.07 -27.64 26.38
CA GLY A 185 48.49 -27.99 27.76
C GLY A 185 47.48 -27.63 28.85
N ALA A 186 46.18 -27.60 28.54
CA ALA A 186 45.12 -27.25 29.49
C ALA A 186 43.78 -27.94 29.19
N ASN A 187 42.88 -27.94 30.19
CA ASN A 187 41.48 -28.27 30.01
C ASN A 187 40.75 -27.11 29.33
N THR A 188 40.00 -27.42 28.27
CA THR A 188 39.22 -26.42 27.55
C THR A 188 37.81 -26.91 27.30
N ALA A 189 36.83 -26.19 27.83
CA ALA A 189 35.44 -26.41 27.52
C ALA A 189 34.72 -25.11 27.24
N ALA A 190 33.86 -25.13 26.24
CA ALA A 190 33.01 -24.01 25.91
C ALA A 190 31.61 -24.45 25.56
N VAL A 191 30.68 -23.55 25.80
CA VAL A 191 29.26 -23.75 25.55
C VAL A 191 28.74 -22.64 24.67
N LEU A 192 27.95 -23.06 23.68
CA LEU A 192 27.06 -22.16 22.95
C LEU A 192 25.83 -21.89 23.83
N VAL A 193 25.60 -20.62 24.14
CA VAL A 193 24.49 -20.17 24.98
C VAL A 193 23.49 -19.44 24.10
N LYS A 194 22.21 -19.78 24.21
CA LYS A 194 21.09 -19.00 23.66
C LYS A 194 20.36 -18.33 24.81
N ASN A 195 20.35 -17.00 24.84
CA ASN A 195 19.86 -16.16 25.92
C ASN A 195 20.52 -16.55 27.25
N THR A 196 19.85 -17.38 28.04
CA THR A 196 20.32 -17.91 29.32
C THR A 196 20.52 -19.42 29.31
N ASN A 197 20.12 -20.11 28.25
CA ASN A 197 20.10 -21.56 28.17
C ASN A 197 21.38 -22.10 27.52
N HIS A 198 22.00 -23.08 28.17
CA HIS A 198 23.11 -23.84 27.60
C HIS A 198 22.56 -24.78 26.52
N ILE A 199 23.06 -24.66 25.29
CA ILE A 199 22.57 -25.45 24.17
C ILE A 199 23.40 -26.72 24.01
N PHE A 200 24.70 -26.60 23.67
CA PHE A 200 25.64 -27.72 23.62
C PHE A 200 27.06 -27.29 24.06
N ALA A 201 27.88 -28.26 24.49
CA ALA A 201 29.23 -28.05 25.00
C ALA A 201 30.27 -28.84 24.19
N ALA A 202 31.38 -28.20 23.84
CA ALA A 202 32.58 -28.86 23.34
C ALA A 202 33.62 -28.92 24.47
N TYR A 203 34.26 -30.08 24.64
CA TYR A 203 35.29 -30.32 25.67
C TYR A 203 36.53 -30.93 25.02
N GLU A 204 37.70 -30.43 25.38
CA GLU A 204 39.00 -30.98 25.00
C GLU A 204 39.97 -30.94 26.18
N HIS A 205 40.80 -31.98 26.30
CA HIS A 205 41.85 -32.07 27.29
C HIS A 205 43.12 -32.67 26.71
N GLN A 206 44.15 -31.83 26.61
CA GLN A 206 45.49 -32.27 26.29
C GLN A 206 46.51 -31.73 27.27
N SER A 207 47.34 -32.61 27.80
CA SER A 207 48.28 -32.32 28.90
C SER A 207 49.64 -31.77 28.45
N ALA A 208 50.00 -31.85 27.16
CA ALA A 208 51.30 -31.35 26.68
C ALA A 208 51.34 -30.81 25.24
N ASN A 209 50.34 -31.13 24.39
CA ASN A 209 50.34 -30.79 22.96
C ASN A 209 49.18 -29.86 22.60
N PHE A 210 49.18 -29.37 21.35
CA PHE A 210 48.08 -28.60 20.77
C PHE A 210 46.92 -29.51 20.34
N GLY A 211 45.71 -29.14 20.74
CA GLY A 211 44.46 -29.79 20.34
C GLY A 211 43.43 -28.75 19.91
N SER A 212 42.38 -29.19 19.23
CA SER A 212 41.24 -28.34 18.91
C SER A 212 39.94 -29.11 19.08
N SER A 213 38.92 -28.44 19.62
CA SER A 213 37.54 -28.93 19.61
C SER A 213 36.67 -27.99 18.80
N SER A 214 35.68 -28.56 18.13
CA SER A 214 34.67 -27.79 17.40
C SER A 214 33.30 -28.39 17.59
N GLN A 215 32.29 -27.53 17.54
CA GLN A 215 30.90 -27.94 17.51
C GLN A 215 30.07 -26.90 16.76
N GLY A 216 28.96 -27.34 16.17
CA GLY A 216 28.00 -26.48 15.51
C GLY A 216 26.57 -26.96 15.69
N ALA A 217 25.62 -26.02 15.62
CA ALA A 217 24.21 -26.29 15.78
C ALA A 217 23.37 -25.33 14.93
N THR A 218 22.23 -25.84 14.44
CA THR A 218 21.19 -25.00 13.84
C THR A 218 20.10 -24.73 14.86
N LEU A 219 19.84 -23.46 15.15
CA LEU A 219 18.88 -23.00 16.15
C LEU A 219 17.75 -22.20 15.47
N LEU A 220 16.51 -22.45 15.90
CA LEU A 220 15.40 -21.56 15.60
C LEU A 220 15.44 -20.40 16.59
N LEU A 221 15.58 -19.17 16.07
CA LEU A 221 15.66 -17.95 16.86
C LEU A 221 14.47 -17.03 16.54
N GLU A 222 13.98 -16.34 17.56
CA GLU A 222 13.08 -15.19 17.42
C GLU A 222 13.90 -13.90 17.36
N ALA A 223 13.31 -12.83 16.83
CA ALA A 223 13.98 -11.52 16.79
C ALA A 223 14.31 -11.05 18.23
N GLY A 224 15.56 -10.67 18.46
CA GLY A 224 16.08 -10.26 19.77
C GLY A 224 16.72 -11.39 20.59
N ASP A 225 16.61 -12.66 20.18
CA ASP A 225 17.34 -13.76 20.83
C ASP A 225 18.86 -13.55 20.69
N VAL A 226 19.61 -13.76 21.78
CA VAL A 226 21.05 -13.55 21.85
C VAL A 226 21.79 -14.89 21.89
N VAL A 227 22.87 -15.03 21.13
CA VAL A 227 23.72 -16.22 21.08
C VAL A 227 25.18 -15.84 21.27
N PHE A 228 25.88 -16.54 22.16
CA PHE A 228 27.31 -16.32 22.39
C PHE A 228 28.00 -17.59 22.85
N VAL A 229 29.32 -17.63 22.75
CA VAL A 229 30.14 -18.72 23.27
C VAL A 229 30.76 -18.30 24.59
N ARG A 230 30.59 -19.13 25.63
CA ARG A 230 31.16 -18.91 26.95
C ARG A 230 32.04 -20.10 27.35
N LEU A 231 33.21 -19.80 27.89
CA LEU A 231 34.08 -20.82 28.48
C LEU A 231 33.53 -21.30 29.82
N TRP A 232 33.67 -22.60 30.08
CA TRP A 232 33.37 -23.16 31.40
C TRP A 232 34.35 -22.63 32.45
N GLN A 233 33.87 -22.56 33.69
CA GLN A 233 34.67 -22.08 34.80
C GLN A 233 35.97 -22.89 34.91
N GLN A 234 37.11 -22.20 35.04
CA GLN A 234 38.46 -22.79 35.10
C GLN A 234 38.99 -23.43 33.80
N SER A 235 38.27 -23.31 32.67
CA SER A 235 38.79 -23.69 31.35
C SER A 235 39.73 -22.61 30.79
N LYS A 236 40.75 -23.03 30.02
CA LYS A 236 41.68 -22.13 29.35
C LYS A 236 41.63 -22.37 27.84
N THR A 237 41.58 -21.31 27.05
CA THR A 237 41.76 -21.41 25.59
C THR A 237 43.16 -21.02 25.19
N TYR A 238 43.60 -21.54 24.06
CA TYR A 238 44.84 -21.13 23.42
C TYR A 238 44.53 -20.46 22.09
N ASP A 239 45.06 -19.25 21.91
CA ASP A 239 45.03 -18.57 20.63
C ASP A 239 46.37 -17.85 20.39
N ASN A 240 46.76 -17.70 19.13
CA ASN A 240 47.98 -17.00 18.73
C ASN A 240 47.77 -16.28 17.39
N SER A 241 48.84 -15.78 16.76
CA SER A 241 48.76 -15.05 15.49
C SER A 241 48.07 -15.82 14.35
N ASN A 242 47.95 -17.15 14.48
CA ASN A 242 47.29 -18.01 13.50
C ASN A 242 45.79 -18.21 13.78
N ARG A 243 45.22 -17.58 14.82
CA ARG A 243 43.79 -17.49 15.10
C ARG A 243 43.09 -18.86 15.17
N HIS A 244 43.49 -19.68 16.14
CA HIS A 244 42.99 -21.04 16.34
C HIS A 244 41.60 -21.10 16.95
N THR A 245 41.14 -20.01 17.57
CA THR A 245 39.80 -19.93 18.17
C THR A 245 38.90 -19.03 17.33
N THR A 246 37.79 -19.56 16.83
CA THR A 246 36.84 -18.83 15.97
C THR A 246 35.40 -19.12 16.37
N PHE A 247 34.52 -18.16 16.11
CA PHE A 247 33.06 -18.29 16.25
C PHE A 247 32.40 -17.61 15.05
N SER A 248 31.52 -18.33 14.37
CA SER A 248 30.78 -17.83 13.21
C SER A 248 29.32 -18.27 13.29
N GLY A 249 28.46 -17.49 12.65
CA GLY A 249 27.06 -17.84 12.49
C GLY A 249 26.41 -17.11 11.33
N HIS A 250 25.41 -17.73 10.72
CA HIS A 250 24.67 -17.15 9.60
C HIS A 250 23.21 -17.63 9.57
N LEU A 251 22.34 -16.80 8.99
CA LEU A 251 20.94 -17.13 8.73
C LEU A 251 20.85 -18.13 7.57
N ILE A 252 20.08 -19.22 7.75
CA ILE A 252 19.80 -20.18 6.69
C ILE A 252 18.53 -19.76 5.92
N PHE A 253 17.42 -19.54 6.64
CA PHE A 253 16.17 -19.03 6.06
C PHE A 253 15.29 -18.38 7.12
N THR A 254 14.49 -17.41 6.69
CA THR A 254 13.46 -16.75 7.52
C THR A 254 12.20 -17.60 7.59
N MET A 255 11.48 -17.54 8.72
CA MET A 255 10.19 -18.23 8.90
C MET A 255 9.06 -17.21 8.84
N LEU A 256 8.12 -17.40 7.91
CA LEU A 256 6.92 -16.57 7.80
C LEU A 256 5.84 -17.06 8.77
N GLU A 257 5.14 -16.15 9.43
CA GLU A 257 3.99 -16.51 10.26
C GLU A 257 2.86 -17.07 9.38
N GLY A 258 2.55 -18.36 9.55
CA GLY A 258 1.50 -19.03 8.79
C GLY A 258 0.11 -18.60 9.27
N ASN A 259 -0.60 -17.84 8.45
CA ASN A 259 -2.06 -17.74 8.54
C ASN A 259 -2.68 -19.10 8.20
N THR A 260 -3.10 -19.85 9.21
CA THR A 260 -3.99 -21.01 9.02
C THR A 260 -5.44 -20.51 8.85
N PRO A 261 -6.11 -20.72 7.69
CA PRO A 261 -7.55 -20.52 7.62
C PRO A 261 -8.25 -21.67 8.36
N SER A 262 -9.05 -21.33 9.37
CA SER A 262 -9.96 -22.26 10.04
C SER A 262 -11.03 -22.73 9.05
N LEU A 263 -11.01 -24.01 8.70
CA LEU A 263 -12.14 -24.66 8.04
C LEU A 263 -13.22 -24.95 9.08
N SER A 264 -14.33 -24.22 9.01
CA SER A 264 -15.64 -24.60 9.55
C SER A 264 -16.72 -24.17 8.57
#